data_AF-A0A560I994-F1
#
_entry.id   AF-A0A560I994-F1
#
_cell.length_a   1.000
_cell.length_b   1.000
_cell.length_c   1.000
_cell.angle_alpha   90.00
_cell.angle_beta   90.00
_cell.angle_gamma   90.00
#
_symmetry.space_group_name_H-M   'P 1'
#
loop_
_entity.id
_entity.type
_entity.pdbx_description
1 polymer ?
#
loop_
_entity_poly.entity_id
_entity_poly.type
_entity_poly.pdbx_seq_one_letter_code
_entity_poly.pdbx_strand_id
1 'polypeptide(L)'
;MLVNQERPSHDAACSTCARPLGSSYVRHVSKQERYCDYDCYRHQTAPDMLWPYRSSLEVLAVLTAIASWSWMVQMSALSRSLGEAYLRGCDLLTLEGGDR
;
A
#
# COMPACT_ATOMS: atom_id res chain seq x y z
N MET A 1 6.95 19.28 17.14
CA MET A 1 7.05 19.51 18.60
C MET A 1 5.70 20.00 19.11
N LEU A 2 5.19 19.35 20.17
CA LEU A 2 3.90 19.64 20.79
C LEU A 2 4.13 20.43 22.07
N VAL A 3 3.41 21.53 22.28
CA VAL A 3 3.52 22.35 23.51
C VAL A 3 2.15 22.62 24.10
N ASN A 4 2.04 22.53 25.43
CA ASN A 4 0.85 22.94 26.18
C ASN A 4 0.97 24.42 26.54
N GLN A 5 -0.08 25.21 26.32
CA GLN A 5 -0.07 26.66 26.52
C GLN A 5 -1.27 27.08 27.38
N GLU A 6 -1.08 28.04 28.29
CA GLU A 6 -2.07 28.46 29.32
C GLU A 6 -2.87 29.74 28.99
N ARG A 7 -2.55 30.45 27.90
CA ARG A 7 -3.26 31.68 27.51
C ARG A 7 -3.56 31.72 26.02
N PRO A 8 -4.79 31.40 25.59
CA PRO A 8 -5.24 31.69 24.24
C PRO A 8 -5.48 33.19 24.06
N SER A 9 -5.17 33.71 22.87
CA SER A 9 -5.83 34.93 22.38
C SER A 9 -7.31 34.60 22.17
N HIS A 10 -8.21 35.47 22.65
CA HIS A 10 -9.66 35.29 22.83
C HIS A 10 -10.50 34.71 21.66
N ASP A 11 -9.93 34.41 20.49
CA ASP A 11 -10.62 33.93 19.27
C ASP A 11 -10.08 32.60 18.70
N ALA A 12 -9.24 31.87 19.45
CA ALA A 12 -8.68 30.63 18.93
C ALA A 12 -9.67 29.46 19.05
N ALA A 13 -9.99 28.81 17.93
CA ALA A 13 -10.77 27.57 17.88
C ALA A 13 -9.87 26.34 17.64
N CYS A 14 -10.35 25.18 18.09
CA CYS A 14 -9.69 23.91 17.84
C CYS A 14 -9.76 23.54 16.34
N SER A 15 -8.63 23.16 15.75
CA SER A 15 -8.49 22.72 14.36
C SER A 15 -9.29 21.46 14.00
N THR A 16 -9.74 20.69 15.00
CA THR A 16 -10.47 19.43 14.80
C THR A 16 -11.96 19.56 15.06
N CYS A 17 -12.36 20.14 16.20
CA CYS A 17 -13.77 20.20 16.62
C CYS A 17 -14.40 21.58 16.53
N ALA A 18 -13.67 22.60 16.05
CA ALA A 18 -14.11 24.00 15.94
C ALA A 18 -14.59 24.65 17.26
N ARG A 19 -14.43 23.97 18.41
CA ARG A 19 -14.77 24.53 19.72
C ARG A 19 -13.77 25.60 20.14
N PRO A 20 -14.19 26.64 20.87
CA PRO A 20 -13.29 27.65 21.41
C PRO A 20 -12.26 26.99 22.35
N LEU A 21 -11.01 27.45 22.27
CA LEU A 21 -9.95 26.95 23.14
C LEU A 21 -10.07 27.58 24.53
N GLY A 22 -10.03 26.73 25.55
CA GLY A 22 -9.99 27.15 26.95
C GLY A 22 -8.58 27.57 27.40
N SER A 23 -8.39 27.80 28.70
CA SER A 23 -7.10 28.20 29.27
C SER A 23 -5.97 27.26 28.88
N SER A 24 -6.18 25.94 28.88
CA SER A 24 -5.21 24.96 28.40
C SER A 24 -5.53 24.50 26.98
N TYR A 25 -4.52 24.51 26.11
CA TYR A 25 -4.63 23.96 24.76
C TYR A 25 -3.28 23.42 24.27
N VAL A 26 -3.35 22.55 23.29
CA VAL A 26 -2.20 21.91 22.68
C VAL A 26 -1.87 22.59 21.35
N ARG A 27 -0.62 22.98 21.11
CA ARG A 27 -0.19 23.59 19.85
C ARG A 27 0.82 22.71 19.13
N HIS A 28 0.58 22.50 17.83
CA HIS A 28 1.54 21.90 16.93
C HIS A 28 2.39 23.00 16.27
N VAL A 29 3.64 23.17 16.72
CA VAL A 29 4.48 24.32 16.37
C VAL A 29 4.71 24.43 14.85
N SER A 30 4.99 23.31 14.19
CA SER A 30 5.35 23.29 12.76
C SER A 30 4.19 23.61 11.82
N LYS A 31 2.97 23.22 12.20
CA LYS A 31 1.76 23.44 11.38
C LYS A 31 0.99 24.69 11.81
N GLN A 32 1.39 25.30 12.93
CA GLN A 32 0.64 26.35 13.63
C GLN A 32 -0.80 25.96 14.01
N GLU A 33 -1.11 24.66 14.05
CA GLU A 33 -2.42 24.12 14.42
C GLU A 33 -2.59 24.08 15.94
N ARG A 34 -3.84 24.20 16.39
CA ARG A 34 -4.20 24.28 17.82
C ARG A 34 -5.32 23.31 18.14
N TYR A 35 -5.23 22.65 19.29
CA TYR A 35 -6.10 21.55 19.68
C TYR A 35 -6.61 21.75 21.09
N CYS A 36 -7.85 21.34 21.29
CA CYS A 36 -8.55 21.43 22.56
C CYS A 36 -7.85 20.62 23.66
N ASP A 37 -7.38 19.44 23.29
CA ASP A 37 -6.71 18.47 24.14
C ASP A 37 -5.80 17.57 23.27
N TYR A 38 -5.19 16.59 23.91
CA TYR A 38 -4.36 15.60 23.23
C TYR A 38 -5.18 14.65 22.34
N ASP A 39 -6.46 14.42 22.62
CA ASP A 39 -7.32 13.52 21.83
C ASP A 39 -7.72 14.15 20.49
N CYS A 40 -8.10 15.43 20.49
CA CYS A 40 -8.24 16.31 19.33
C CYS A 40 -6.98 16.26 18.46
N TYR A 41 -5.80 16.42 19.08
CA TYR A 41 -4.51 16.32 18.38
C TYR A 41 -4.27 14.92 17.78
N ARG A 42 -4.50 13.87 18.56
CA ARG A 42 -4.33 12.49 18.13
C ARG A 42 -5.26 12.18 16.96
N HIS A 43 -6.51 12.61 16.98
CA HIS A 43 -7.46 12.33 15.91
C HIS A 43 -7.00 12.90 14.57
N GLN A 44 -6.45 14.12 14.57
CA GLN A 44 -5.94 14.77 13.36
C GLN A 44 -4.55 14.26 12.94
N THR A 45 -3.77 13.70 13.86
CA THR A 45 -2.43 13.12 13.61
C THR A 45 -2.47 11.61 13.41
N ALA A 46 -3.61 10.97 13.64
CA ALA A 46 -3.86 9.56 13.39
C ALA A 46 -3.91 9.12 11.91
N PRO A 47 -3.76 9.96 10.85
CA PRO A 47 -3.48 9.43 9.52
C PRO A 47 -2.22 8.55 9.49
N ASP A 48 -1.27 8.75 10.42
CA ASP A 48 -0.08 7.90 10.58
C ASP A 48 -0.36 6.54 11.25
N MET A 49 -1.55 6.30 11.80
CA MET A 49 -1.92 4.95 12.30
C MET A 49 -2.31 3.98 11.18
N LEU A 50 -2.36 4.43 9.92
CA LEU A 50 -2.45 3.56 8.73
C LEU A 50 -1.11 2.93 8.34
N TRP A 51 -0.03 3.13 9.12
CA TRP A 51 1.25 2.46 8.90
C TRP A 51 1.18 0.93 8.71
N PRO A 52 0.33 0.17 9.44
CA PRO A 52 0.19 -1.27 9.21
C PRO A 52 -0.36 -1.59 7.82
N TYR A 53 -1.24 -0.73 7.30
CA TYR A 53 -1.88 -0.93 6.00
C TYR A 53 -0.91 -0.68 4.84
N ARG A 54 -0.05 0.34 4.97
CA ARG A 54 1.01 0.63 3.99
C ARG A 54 2.03 -0.51 3.91
N SER A 55 2.47 -1.04 5.05
CA SER A 55 3.38 -2.18 5.10
C SER A 55 2.74 -3.46 4.53
N SER A 56 1.46 -3.69 4.78
CA SER A 56 0.73 -4.85 4.24
C SER A 56 0.60 -4.81 2.71
N LEU A 57 0.38 -3.63 2.12
CA LEU A 57 0.33 -3.46 0.67
C LEU A 57 1.70 -3.70 0.02
N GLU A 58 2.79 -3.27 0.65
CA GLU A 58 4.15 -3.55 0.18
C GLU A 58 4.45 -5.05 0.18
N VAL A 59 4.05 -5.77 1.24
CA VAL A 59 4.19 -7.24 1.31
C VAL A 59 3.37 -7.93 0.21
N LEU A 60 2.12 -7.51 -0.02
CA LEU A 60 1.29 -8.04 -1.10
C LEU A 60 1.90 -7.76 -2.48
N ALA A 61 2.46 -6.57 -2.70
CA ALA A 61 3.13 -6.23 -3.95
C ALA A 61 4.36 -7.11 -4.21
N VAL A 62 5.17 -7.39 -3.17
CA VAL A 62 6.33 -8.28 -3.29
C VAL A 62 5.90 -9.72 -3.58
N LEU A 63 4.89 -10.23 -2.87
CA LEU A 63 4.39 -11.60 -3.08
C LEU A 63 3.79 -11.78 -4.47
N THR A 64 3.00 -10.82 -4.93
CA THR A 64 2.41 -10.86 -6.28
C THR A 64 3.49 -10.78 -7.36
N ALA A 65 4.52 -9.95 -7.17
CA ALA A 65 5.67 -9.92 -8.07
C ALA A 65 6.35 -11.30 -8.13
N ILE A 66 6.77 -11.88 -7.00
CA ILE A 66 7.45 -13.19 -6.97
C ILE A 66 6.60 -14.29 -7.61
N ALA A 67 5.30 -14.32 -7.30
CA ALA A 67 4.36 -15.28 -7.88
C ALA A 67 4.24 -15.11 -9.40
N SER A 68 4.17 -13.88 -9.90
CA SER A 68 4.06 -13.60 -11.34
C SER A 68 5.29 -14.07 -12.12
N TRP A 69 6.49 -13.88 -11.58
CA TRP A 69 7.73 -14.38 -12.17
C TRP A 69 7.76 -15.91 -12.19
N SER A 70 7.39 -16.53 -11.08
CA SER A 70 7.33 -18.00 -10.96
C SER A 70 6.32 -18.60 -11.96
N TRP A 71 5.19 -17.91 -12.16
CA TRP A 71 4.18 -18.29 -13.14
C TRP A 71 4.68 -18.17 -14.58
N MET A 72 5.32 -17.06 -14.94
CA MET A 72 5.89 -16.86 -16.29
C MET A 72 6.91 -17.94 -16.64
N VAL A 73 7.81 -18.28 -15.70
CA VAL A 73 8.81 -19.34 -15.91
C VAL A 73 8.13 -20.68 -16.18
N GLN A 74 7.14 -21.07 -15.36
CA GLN A 74 6.41 -22.33 -15.55
C GLN A 74 5.65 -22.36 -16.88
N MET A 75 4.93 -21.30 -17.22
CA MET A 75 4.19 -21.21 -18.50
C MET A 75 5.13 -21.24 -19.70
N SER A 76 6.32 -20.64 -19.60
CA SER A 76 7.33 -20.70 -20.68
C SER A 76 7.92 -22.10 -20.87
N ALA A 77 8.05 -22.88 -19.78
CA ALA A 77 8.50 -24.26 -19.86
C ALA A 77 7.41 -25.16 -20.46
N LEU A 78 6.16 -24.97 -20.03
CA LEU A 78 4.99 -25.70 -20.55
C LEU A 78 4.74 -25.41 -22.04
N SER A 79 4.89 -24.17 -22.49
CA SER A 79 4.70 -23.83 -23.90
C SER A 79 5.76 -24.47 -24.80
N ARG A 80 7.02 -24.51 -24.35
CA ARG A 80 8.11 -25.20 -25.05
C ARG A 80 7.87 -26.70 -25.15
N SER A 81 7.51 -27.35 -24.04
CA SER A 81 7.28 -28.79 -24.04
C SER A 81 6.09 -29.19 -24.92
N LEU A 82 5.01 -28.39 -24.91
CA LEU A 82 3.87 -28.58 -25.81
C LEU A 82 4.25 -28.37 -27.27
N GLY A 83 5.04 -27.34 -27.58
CA GLY A 83 5.53 -27.08 -28.93
C GLY A 83 6.41 -28.21 -29.47
N GLU A 84 7.33 -28.72 -28.65
CA GLU A 84 8.19 -29.87 -29.00
C GLU A 84 7.37 -31.15 -29.21
N ALA A 85 6.39 -31.41 -28.35
CA ALA A 85 5.51 -32.57 -28.48
C ALA A 85 4.66 -32.49 -29.76
N TYR A 86 4.14 -31.31 -30.09
CA TYR A 86 3.37 -31.07 -31.30
C TYR A 86 4.22 -31.31 -32.55
N LEU A 87 5.43 -30.75 -32.61
CA LEU A 87 6.34 -30.94 -33.74
C LEU A 87 6.72 -32.41 -33.93
N ARG A 88 7.06 -33.13 -32.85
CA ARG A 88 7.34 -34.58 -32.93
C ARG A 88 6.14 -35.36 -33.48
N GLY A 89 4.92 -34.98 -33.11
CA GLY A 89 3.70 -35.58 -33.66
C GLY A 89 3.55 -35.33 -35.16
N CYS A 90 3.81 -34.10 -35.62
CA CYS A 90 3.79 -33.77 -37.05
C CYS A 90 4.86 -34.51 -37.85
N ASP A 91 6.08 -34.63 -37.33
CA ASP A 91 7.16 -35.36 -37.98
C ASP A 91 6.80 -36.84 -38.17
N LEU A 92 6.23 -37.48 -37.13
CA LEU A 92 5.76 -38.88 -37.21
C LEU A 92 4.68 -39.07 -38.28
N LEU A 93 3.68 -38.18 -38.31
CA LEU A 93 2.61 -38.24 -39.32
C LEU A 93 3.13 -38.01 -40.75
N THR A 94 4.16 -37.18 -40.90
CA THR A 94 4.80 -36.91 -42.21
C THR A 94 5.59 -38.13 -42.69
N LEU A 95 6.25 -38.84 -41.77
CA LEU A 95 7.05 -40.03 -42.07
C LEU A 95 6.16 -41.23 -42.41
N GLU A 96 5.02 -41.41 -41.74
CA GLU A 96 4.03 -42.45 -42.06
C GLU A 96 3.30 -42.20 -43.40
N GLY A 97 3.19 -40.94 -43.83
CA GLY A 97 2.57 -40.57 -45.12
C GLY A 97 3.48 -40.69 -46.35
N GLY A 98 4.79 -40.88 -46.14
CA GLY A 98 5.82 -40.90 -47.20
C GLY A 98 6.18 -42.28 -47.75
N ASP A 99 5.61 -43.37 -47.21
CA ASP A 99 5.93 -44.76 -47.60
C ASP A 99 4.97 -45.30 -48.68
N ARG A 100 4.88 -44.61 -49.82
CA ARG A 100 4.10 -45.04 -51.00
C ARG A 100 4.89 -44.93 -52.30
#